data_AF-R5TEY2-F1
#
_entry.id   AF-R5TEY2-F1
#
_cell.length_a   1.000
_cell.length_b   1.000
_cell.length_c   1.000
_cell.angle_alpha   90.00
_cell.angle_beta   90.00
_cell.angle_gamma   90.00
#
_symmetry.space_group_name_H-M   'P 1'
#
loop_
_entity.id
_entity.type
_entity.pdbx_description
1 polymer ?
#
loop_
_entity_poly.entity_id
_entity_poly.type
_entity_poly.pdbx_seq_one_letter_code
_entity_poly.pdbx_strand_id
1 'polypeptide(L)'
;MLLIKHIKGREGAADYMNKKKYGLLVGVMGVIIILLVVVLFVLIKQKSNDSDINKKIAESVVPDDLVGEWMLGDNVEYLTIYPDGTVYRYKKSNDISEGQKISQGDVGTIKDYQLTFTKTFDSKGSVDSYEYMEYIPEDSYTPMSQVYDITIEGDSALVMKDIASEFSSGYTFIKQSDQVIGKDDSLIKTESKYELAAYIDNENGDVDISVLQEEIQVLDGVYSVTFVSADEIWDAYKKANNLTEDQIKNFEQNGNPWRNDAHFYVTYNKKNESDLILEIKSLSGIAYTKTDIPNYTGIYD
;
A
#
# COMPACT_ATOMS: atom_id res chain seq x y z
N MET A 1 -61.46 51.54 53.73
CA MET A 1 -60.16 51.88 54.34
C MET A 1 -59.53 50.57 54.80
N LEU A 2 -58.41 50.19 54.17
CA LEU A 2 -57.60 49.02 54.50
C LEU A 2 -57.16 49.06 55.97
N LEU A 3 -57.21 47.94 56.68
CA LEU A 3 -56.02 47.38 57.35
C LEU A 3 -56.23 45.91 57.76
N ILE A 4 -55.17 45.15 57.54
CA ILE A 4 -55.01 43.69 57.59
C ILE A 4 -54.40 43.27 58.93
N LYS A 5 -54.76 42.08 59.45
CA LYS A 5 -53.89 41.08 60.17
C LYS A 5 -54.77 39.99 60.82
N HIS A 6 -54.38 38.73 61.01
CA HIS A 6 -53.40 37.81 60.41
C HIS A 6 -53.55 36.43 61.11
N ILE A 7 -53.41 35.36 60.33
CA ILE A 7 -52.71 34.08 60.62
C ILE A 7 -53.21 33.19 61.78
N LYS A 8 -53.59 31.96 61.41
CA LYS A 8 -53.00 30.74 62.02
C LYS A 8 -52.72 29.70 60.92
N GLY A 9 -51.51 29.74 60.39
CA GLY A 9 -51.03 28.88 59.31
C GLY A 9 -50.03 27.85 59.82
N ARG A 10 -50.44 26.58 59.76
CA ARG A 10 -49.65 25.34 59.63
C ARG A 10 -48.13 25.51 59.52
N GLU A 11 -47.45 25.30 60.65
CA GLU A 11 -46.07 24.82 60.69
C GLU A 11 -46.04 23.31 60.35
N GLY A 12 -45.01 22.83 59.63
CA GLY A 12 -44.57 21.44 59.76
C GLY A 12 -44.25 20.60 58.51
N ALA A 13 -44.59 21.01 57.28
CA ALA A 13 -44.44 20.11 56.12
C ALA A 13 -43.41 20.54 55.05
N ALA A 14 -43.02 21.82 55.00
CA ALA A 14 -42.17 22.31 53.91
C ALA A 14 -40.67 22.09 54.14
N ASP A 15 -40.20 22.06 55.39
CA ASP A 15 -38.76 22.05 55.70
C ASP A 15 -38.12 20.65 55.57
N TYR A 16 -38.92 19.59 55.71
CA TYR A 16 -38.44 18.20 55.58
C TYR A 16 -38.23 17.75 54.12
N MET A 17 -38.96 18.34 53.16
CA MET A 17 -38.84 17.99 51.74
C MET A 17 -37.62 18.62 51.06
N ASN A 18 -37.10 19.73 51.59
CA ASN A 18 -35.95 20.41 50.98
C ASN A 18 -34.62 19.69 51.31
N LYS A 19 -34.43 19.24 52.56
CA LYS A 19 -33.20 18.52 52.97
C LYS A 19 -32.96 17.20 52.23
N LYS A 20 -34.02 16.44 51.88
CA LYS A 20 -33.89 15.20 51.09
C LYS A 20 -33.45 15.46 49.64
N LYS A 21 -33.89 16.56 49.02
CA LYS A 21 -33.47 16.92 47.65
C LYS A 21 -32.00 17.34 47.60
N TYR A 22 -31.54 18.12 48.57
CA TYR A 22 -30.12 18.52 48.66
C TYR A 22 -29.20 17.34 48.98
N GLY A 23 -29.60 16.41 49.86
CA GLY A 23 -28.84 15.19 50.13
C GLY A 23 -28.70 14.27 48.92
N LEU A 24 -29.78 14.12 48.13
CA LEU A 24 -29.76 13.35 46.88
C LEU A 24 -28.88 14.01 45.81
N LEU A 25 -28.98 15.35 45.64
CA LEU A 25 -28.16 16.10 44.67
C LEU A 25 -26.66 16.05 45.00
N VAL A 26 -26.29 16.15 46.28
CA VAL A 26 -24.88 16.03 46.71
C VAL A 26 -24.36 14.60 46.53
N GLY A 27 -25.20 13.58 46.79
CA GLY A 27 -24.84 12.18 46.54
C GLY A 27 -24.62 11.86 45.07
N VAL A 28 -25.49 12.36 44.18
CA VAL A 28 -25.36 12.15 42.72
C VAL A 28 -24.15 12.89 42.16
N MET A 29 -23.87 14.14 42.60
CA MET A 29 -22.65 14.86 42.21
C MET A 29 -21.37 14.15 42.69
N GLY A 30 -21.37 13.56 43.89
CA GLY A 30 -20.25 12.77 44.38
C GLY A 30 -19.95 11.54 43.51
N VAL A 31 -21.00 10.81 43.08
CA VAL A 31 -20.84 9.65 42.19
C VAL A 31 -20.35 10.06 40.80
N ILE A 32 -20.82 11.20 40.27
CA ILE A 32 -20.34 11.74 38.99
C ILE A 32 -18.86 12.11 39.07
N ILE A 33 -18.42 12.74 40.16
CA ILE A 33 -17.00 13.09 40.37
C ILE A 33 -16.14 11.82 40.45
N ILE A 34 -16.59 10.79 41.17
CA ILE A 34 -15.86 9.51 41.26
C ILE A 34 -15.77 8.83 39.88
N LEU A 35 -16.87 8.81 39.11
CA LEU A 35 -16.86 8.29 37.74
C LEU A 35 -15.93 9.08 36.82
N LEU A 36 -15.91 10.41 36.91
CA LEU A 36 -15.00 11.24 36.14
C LEU A 36 -13.53 10.99 36.52
N VAL A 37 -13.23 10.78 37.81
CA VAL A 37 -11.89 10.42 38.27
C VAL A 37 -11.49 9.03 37.76
N VAL A 38 -12.39 8.05 37.77
CA VAL A 38 -12.12 6.70 37.22
C VAL A 38 -11.91 6.77 35.70
N VAL A 39 -12.74 7.51 34.97
CA VAL A 39 -12.56 7.73 33.52
C VAL A 39 -11.24 8.46 33.24
N LEU A 40 -10.88 9.47 34.03
CA LEU A 40 -9.59 10.14 33.93
C LEU A 40 -8.42 9.20 34.23
N PHE A 41 -8.57 8.31 35.23
CA PHE A 41 -7.55 7.32 35.57
C PHE A 41 -7.40 6.25 34.48
N VAL A 42 -8.50 5.84 33.85
CA VAL A 42 -8.50 4.93 32.68
C VAL A 42 -7.87 5.62 31.47
N LEU A 43 -8.17 6.90 31.21
CA LEU A 43 -7.55 7.68 30.13
C LEU A 43 -6.06 7.91 30.38
N ILE A 44 -5.65 8.17 31.63
CA ILE A 44 -4.23 8.27 32.00
C ILE A 44 -3.54 6.91 31.85
N LYS A 45 -4.18 5.81 32.23
CA LYS A 45 -3.63 4.45 32.01
C LYS A 45 -3.60 4.04 30.54
N GLN A 46 -4.58 4.43 29.72
CA GLN A 46 -4.53 4.23 28.27
C GLN A 46 -3.40 5.05 27.66
N LYS A 47 -3.29 6.33 28.04
CA LYS A 47 -2.18 7.19 27.61
C LYS A 47 -0.81 6.73 28.12
N SER A 48 -0.72 6.09 29.30
CA SER A 48 0.54 5.55 29.81
C SER A 48 0.87 4.17 29.24
N ASN A 49 -0.14 3.35 28.93
CA ASN A 49 0.07 2.09 28.23
C ASN A 49 0.43 2.31 26.76
N ASP A 50 -0.02 3.41 26.15
CA ASP A 50 0.47 3.86 24.84
C ASP A 50 1.88 4.51 24.94
N SER A 51 2.25 5.08 26.08
CA SER A 51 3.57 5.71 26.26
C SER A 51 4.69 4.77 26.72
N ASP A 52 4.37 3.52 27.07
CA ASP A 52 5.35 2.52 27.51
C ASP A 52 5.63 1.43 26.45
N ILE A 53 5.29 1.68 25.18
CA ILE A 53 6.08 1.13 24.08
C ILE A 53 7.37 1.97 23.99
N ASN A 54 8.22 1.86 25.01
CA ASN A 54 9.64 2.12 24.87
C ASN A 54 10.23 0.99 24.00
N LYS A 55 9.82 0.92 22.73
CA LYS A 55 10.66 0.39 21.67
C LYS A 55 11.86 1.31 21.71
N LYS A 56 12.93 0.83 22.35
CA LYS A 56 14.23 1.48 22.50
C LYS A 56 14.49 2.27 21.21
N ILE A 57 14.22 3.58 21.23
CA ILE A 57 14.47 4.43 20.08
C ILE A 57 15.98 4.37 19.96
N ALA A 58 16.47 3.63 18.98
CA ALA A 58 17.88 3.68 18.65
C ALA A 58 18.21 5.16 18.50
N GLU A 59 19.26 5.64 19.18
CA GLU A 59 19.71 7.02 18.99
C GLU A 59 19.76 7.29 17.48
N SER A 60 19.09 8.36 17.05
CA SER A 60 18.98 8.68 15.63
C SER A 60 20.38 8.75 15.05
N VAL A 61 20.64 7.96 14.01
CA VAL A 61 21.90 8.03 13.26
C VAL A 61 21.83 9.10 12.16
N VAL A 62 20.68 9.77 12.07
CA VAL A 62 20.33 10.80 11.09
C VAL A 62 20.12 12.13 11.82
N PRO A 63 20.58 13.26 11.25
CA PRO A 63 20.17 14.59 11.70
C PRO A 63 18.65 14.72 11.90
N ASP A 64 18.23 15.29 13.04
CA ASP A 64 16.80 15.38 13.43
C ASP A 64 15.95 16.19 12.45
N ASP A 65 16.57 17.14 11.74
CA ASP A 65 15.92 17.97 10.71
C ASP A 65 15.48 17.16 9.49
N LEU A 66 16.17 16.06 9.18
CA LEU A 66 15.88 15.16 8.05
C LEU A 66 14.81 14.12 8.37
N VAL A 67 14.71 13.68 9.63
CA VAL A 67 13.72 12.67 10.03
C VAL A 67 12.30 13.19 9.78
N GLY A 68 11.48 12.35 9.16
CA GLY A 68 10.09 12.68 8.87
C GLY A 68 9.58 12.18 7.54
N GLU A 69 8.36 12.61 7.24
CA GLU A 69 7.68 12.39 5.96
C GLU A 69 7.74 13.67 5.13
N TRP A 70 8.09 13.50 3.85
CA TRP A 70 8.29 14.57 2.89
C TRP A 70 7.55 14.26 1.60
N MET A 71 7.15 15.29 0.86
CA MET A 71 6.32 15.13 -0.34
C MET A 71 6.78 16.04 -1.47
N LEU A 72 6.83 15.51 -2.69
CA LEU A 72 7.21 16.23 -3.90
C LEU A 72 5.96 16.65 -4.68
N GLY A 73 5.74 17.95 -4.83
CA GLY A 73 4.73 18.52 -5.73
C GLY A 73 3.29 18.09 -5.45
N ASP A 74 2.50 17.85 -6.51
CA ASP A 74 1.06 17.58 -6.55
C ASP A 74 0.60 16.25 -5.89
N ASN A 75 1.19 15.88 -4.75
CA ASN A 75 0.77 14.77 -3.87
C ASN A 75 0.90 13.34 -4.44
N VAL A 76 1.91 13.08 -5.26
CA VAL A 76 2.09 11.75 -5.89
C VAL A 76 3.37 11.04 -5.52
N GLU A 77 4.37 11.75 -5.02
CA GLU A 77 5.67 11.19 -4.68
C GLU A 77 6.10 11.64 -3.28
N TYR A 78 6.55 10.66 -2.51
CA TYR A 78 6.82 10.75 -1.08
C TYR A 78 8.25 10.33 -0.79
N LEU A 79 8.80 10.85 0.29
CA LEU A 79 10.09 10.47 0.85
C LEU A 79 9.94 10.34 2.37
N THR A 80 10.23 9.18 2.91
CA THR A 80 10.17 8.89 4.35
C THR A 80 11.56 8.59 4.85
N ILE A 81 12.06 9.35 5.82
CA ILE A 81 13.37 9.20 6.43
C ILE A 81 13.20 8.77 7.88
N TYR A 82 13.67 7.56 8.20
CA TYR A 82 13.61 6.99 9.53
C TYR A 82 14.82 7.37 10.39
N PRO A 83 14.68 7.43 11.72
CA PRO A 83 15.80 7.67 12.65
C PRO A 83 16.93 6.65 12.54
N ASP A 84 16.63 5.42 12.09
CA ASP A 84 17.61 4.35 11.92
C ASP A 84 18.45 4.47 10.62
N GLY A 85 18.20 5.51 9.82
CA GLY A 85 18.86 5.73 8.54
C GLY A 85 18.15 5.10 7.34
N THR A 86 17.08 4.32 7.53
CA THR A 86 16.28 3.79 6.42
C THR A 86 15.60 4.94 5.69
N VAL A 87 15.60 4.90 4.36
CA VAL A 87 14.87 5.84 3.53
C VAL A 87 14.03 5.12 2.50
N TYR A 88 12.78 5.56 2.34
CA TYR A 88 11.91 5.16 1.24
C TYR A 88 11.55 6.37 0.39
N ARG A 89 11.71 6.28 -0.93
CA ARG A 89 11.09 7.22 -1.88
C ARG A 89 10.05 6.46 -2.66
N TYR A 90 8.81 6.91 -2.75
CA TYR A 90 7.78 6.11 -3.39
C TYR A 90 6.66 6.94 -3.99
N LYS A 91 5.97 6.35 -4.95
CA LYS A 91 4.77 6.89 -5.57
C LYS A 91 3.58 6.06 -5.19
N LYS A 92 2.46 6.73 -4.99
CA LYS A 92 1.16 6.07 -4.82
C LYS A 92 0.32 6.20 -6.08
N SER A 93 -0.57 5.25 -6.31
CA SER A 93 -1.56 5.29 -7.37
C SER A 93 -2.52 6.47 -7.14
N ASN A 94 -3.01 7.04 -8.23
CA ASN A 94 -4.03 8.10 -8.19
C ASN A 94 -5.45 7.56 -7.96
N ASP A 95 -5.59 6.24 -7.83
CA ASP A 95 -6.90 5.63 -7.62
C ASP A 95 -7.33 5.77 -6.17
N ILE A 96 -8.39 6.56 -5.96
CA ILE A 96 -8.94 6.86 -4.63
C ILE A 96 -9.93 5.77 -4.21
N SER A 97 -10.44 4.96 -5.14
CA SER A 97 -11.55 4.02 -4.90
C SER A 97 -11.13 2.79 -4.10
N GLU A 98 -9.89 2.33 -4.25
CA GLU A 98 -9.35 1.13 -3.57
C GLU A 98 -8.30 1.46 -2.49
N GLY A 99 -8.15 2.75 -2.18
CA GLY A 99 -7.08 3.27 -1.35
C GLY A 99 -5.77 3.38 -2.14
N GLN A 100 -5.04 4.47 -1.92
CA GLN A 100 -3.79 4.75 -2.62
C GLN A 100 -2.74 3.66 -2.34
N LYS A 101 -2.33 2.91 -3.38
CA LYS A 101 -1.33 1.83 -3.28
C LYS A 101 0.01 2.27 -3.85
N ILE A 102 1.11 1.72 -3.34
CA ILE A 102 2.44 1.92 -3.88
C ILE A 102 2.49 1.38 -5.31
N SER A 103 2.84 2.25 -6.26
CA SER A 103 3.06 1.86 -7.66
C SER A 103 4.54 1.70 -7.98
N GLN A 104 5.39 2.52 -7.37
CA GLN A 104 6.84 2.49 -7.51
C GLN A 104 7.48 2.92 -6.20
N GLY A 105 8.67 2.40 -5.90
CA GLY A 105 9.44 2.96 -4.81
C GLY A 105 10.85 2.42 -4.66
N ASP A 106 11.71 3.23 -4.09
CA ASP A 106 13.12 2.96 -3.88
C ASP A 106 13.41 2.83 -2.38
N VAL A 107 14.31 1.90 -2.07
CA VAL A 107 14.80 1.65 -0.73
C VAL A 107 16.26 2.05 -0.64
N GLY A 108 16.57 2.84 0.37
CA GLY A 108 17.89 3.40 0.55
C GLY A 108 18.26 3.59 2.00
N THR A 109 19.45 4.13 2.17
CA THR A 109 19.98 4.56 3.46
C THR A 109 20.50 5.98 3.35
N ILE A 110 20.36 6.75 4.42
CA ILE A 110 20.98 8.06 4.56
C ILE A 110 22.07 8.02 5.63
N LYS A 111 23.17 8.68 5.33
CA LYS A 111 24.23 8.96 6.29
C LYS A 111 24.66 10.40 6.12
N ASP A 112 24.70 11.13 7.23
CA ASP A 112 24.90 12.57 7.22
C ASP A 112 23.85 13.23 6.30
N TYR A 113 24.28 13.85 5.19
CA TYR A 113 23.42 14.45 4.17
C TYR A 113 23.59 13.77 2.81
N GLN A 114 24.03 12.52 2.78
CA GLN A 114 24.14 11.73 1.57
C GLN A 114 23.19 10.54 1.62
N LEU A 115 22.32 10.45 0.62
CA LEU A 115 21.35 9.39 0.45
C LEU A 115 21.83 8.44 -0.63
N THR A 116 21.70 7.13 -0.39
CA THR A 116 21.96 6.09 -1.40
C THR A 116 20.76 5.16 -1.52
N PHE A 117 20.12 5.13 -2.68
CA PHE A 117 19.12 4.11 -3.03
C PHE A 117 19.81 2.90 -3.66
N THR A 118 19.47 1.71 -3.17
CA THR A 118 20.12 0.44 -3.54
C THR A 118 19.18 -0.56 -4.18
N LYS A 119 17.87 -0.35 -4.03
CA LYS A 119 16.82 -1.25 -4.48
C LYS A 119 15.62 -0.45 -4.96
N THR A 120 14.93 -0.96 -5.98
CA THR A 120 13.70 -0.39 -6.50
C THR A 120 12.62 -1.44 -6.68
N PHE A 121 11.39 -1.03 -6.43
CA PHE A 121 10.16 -1.79 -6.60
C PHE A 121 9.32 -1.16 -7.70
N ASP A 122 8.78 -2.01 -8.56
CA ASP A 122 7.75 -1.68 -9.53
C ASP A 122 6.58 -2.66 -9.32
N SER A 123 5.38 -2.12 -9.14
CA SER A 123 4.17 -2.91 -8.91
C SER A 123 3.70 -3.66 -10.16
N LYS A 124 4.28 -3.39 -11.34
CA LYS A 124 3.91 -4.06 -12.59
C LYS A 124 4.07 -5.59 -12.50
N GLY A 125 2.97 -6.27 -12.78
CA GLY A 125 2.88 -7.73 -12.71
C GLY A 125 2.82 -8.29 -11.28
N SER A 126 2.82 -7.45 -10.23
CA SER A 126 2.61 -7.91 -8.86
C SER A 126 1.15 -8.31 -8.66
N VAL A 127 0.92 -9.51 -8.12
CA VAL A 127 -0.42 -9.98 -7.73
C VAL A 127 -0.94 -9.20 -6.53
N ASP A 128 -0.02 -8.84 -5.63
CA ASP A 128 -0.33 -8.14 -4.40
C ASP A 128 -0.19 -6.64 -4.57
N SER A 129 -1.03 -5.89 -3.87
CA SER A 129 -0.92 -4.44 -3.73
C SER A 129 -0.53 -4.05 -2.31
N TYR A 130 0.28 -3.00 -2.20
CA TYR A 130 0.86 -2.57 -0.92
C TYR A 130 0.50 -1.11 -0.65
N GLU A 131 0.11 -0.79 0.57
CA GLU A 131 -0.16 0.59 0.99
C GLU A 131 1.10 1.31 1.49
N TYR A 132 2.08 0.52 1.94
CA TYR A 132 3.29 0.94 2.62
C TYR A 132 4.49 0.18 2.04
N MET A 133 5.63 0.86 1.95
CA MET A 133 6.87 0.28 1.39
C MET A 133 7.40 -0.88 2.23
N GLU A 134 7.16 -0.83 3.53
CA GLU A 134 7.58 -1.78 4.54
C GLU A 134 6.95 -3.16 4.36
N TYR A 135 5.77 -3.22 3.73
CA TYR A 135 5.03 -4.48 3.54
C TYR A 135 5.42 -5.21 2.25
N ILE A 136 6.23 -4.58 1.40
CA ILE A 136 6.70 -5.16 0.15
C ILE A 136 7.75 -6.23 0.48
N PRO A 137 7.57 -7.48 0.01
CA PRO A 137 8.55 -8.55 0.18
C PRO A 137 9.92 -8.19 -0.38
N GLU A 138 10.97 -8.57 0.33
CA GLU A 138 12.37 -8.28 -0.03
C GLU A 138 12.77 -8.81 -1.41
N ASP A 139 12.19 -9.93 -1.84
CA ASP A 139 12.38 -10.52 -3.17
C ASP A 139 11.67 -9.76 -4.31
N SER A 140 10.79 -8.80 -4.00
CA SER A 140 10.14 -7.96 -5.00
C SER A 140 11.05 -6.85 -5.55
N TYR A 141 12.17 -6.59 -4.88
CA TYR A 141 13.06 -5.50 -5.23
C TYR A 141 14.12 -5.92 -6.26
N THR A 142 14.37 -5.03 -7.21
CA THR A 142 15.50 -5.14 -8.14
C THR A 142 16.67 -4.25 -7.68
N PRO A 143 17.93 -4.69 -7.82
CA PRO A 143 19.08 -3.87 -7.46
C PRO A 143 19.18 -2.59 -8.31
N MET A 144 19.57 -1.50 -7.68
CA MET A 144 19.90 -0.23 -8.33
C MET A 144 21.04 0.47 -7.60
N SER A 145 21.53 1.59 -8.13
CA SER A 145 22.48 2.45 -7.43
C SER A 145 22.28 3.89 -7.84
N GLN A 146 21.65 4.69 -6.97
CA GLN A 146 21.53 6.13 -7.13
C GLN A 146 22.00 6.82 -5.85
N VAL A 147 22.83 7.85 -6.00
CA VAL A 147 23.40 8.58 -4.87
C VAL A 147 23.05 10.05 -5.00
N TYR A 148 22.56 10.62 -3.91
CA TYR A 148 22.12 12.00 -3.86
C TYR A 148 22.77 12.74 -2.70
N ASP A 149 23.14 14.00 -2.94
CA ASP A 149 23.43 14.95 -1.88
C ASP A 149 22.13 15.66 -1.48
N ILE A 150 21.94 15.81 -0.17
CA ILE A 150 20.77 16.41 0.46
C ILE A 150 21.14 17.78 1.02
N THR A 151 20.32 18.79 0.74
CA THR A 151 20.40 20.10 1.40
C THR A 151 19.03 20.45 1.95
N ILE A 152 18.99 20.96 3.18
CA ILE A 152 17.80 21.57 3.74
C ILE A 152 17.80 23.07 3.41
N GLU A 153 16.75 23.53 2.76
CA GLU A 153 16.51 24.94 2.46
C GLU A 153 15.40 25.49 3.37
N GLY A 154 15.79 26.39 4.29
CA GLY A 154 14.87 26.89 5.32
C GLY A 154 14.50 25.79 6.32
N ASP A 155 13.24 25.78 6.78
CA ASP A 155 12.79 24.87 7.83
C ASP A 155 11.93 23.70 7.29
N SER A 156 11.65 23.66 5.98
CA SER A 156 10.63 22.76 5.44
C SER A 156 10.88 22.22 4.03
N ALA A 157 11.98 22.60 3.36
CA ALA A 157 12.30 22.09 2.04
C ALA A 157 13.57 21.23 2.06
N LEU A 158 13.47 20.01 1.55
CA LEU A 158 14.58 19.09 1.35
C LEU A 158 14.87 19.00 -0.15
N VAL A 159 16.08 19.41 -0.52
CA VAL A 159 16.56 19.38 -1.90
C VAL A 159 17.51 18.20 -2.06
N MET A 160 17.19 17.32 -3.01
CA MET A 160 17.94 16.11 -3.32
C MET A 160 18.55 16.24 -4.71
N LYS A 161 19.89 16.25 -4.82
CA LYS A 161 20.62 16.43 -6.09
C LYS A 161 21.41 15.20 -6.45
N ASP A 162 21.24 14.72 -7.68
CA ASP A 162 21.94 13.53 -8.16
C ASP A 162 23.43 13.84 -8.33
N ILE A 163 24.29 13.07 -7.65
CA ILE A 163 25.75 13.27 -7.71
C ILE A 163 26.29 12.87 -9.09
N ALA A 164 25.64 11.93 -9.78
CA ALA A 164 26.07 11.48 -11.10
C ALA A 164 25.68 12.46 -12.22
N SER A 165 24.83 13.45 -11.95
CA SER A 165 24.32 14.37 -12.97
C SER A 165 24.24 15.80 -12.47
N GLU A 166 25.26 16.59 -12.82
CA GLU A 166 25.33 18.04 -12.56
C GLU A 166 24.20 18.85 -13.20
N PHE A 167 23.52 18.26 -14.20
CA PHE A 167 22.40 18.88 -14.93
C PHE A 167 21.03 18.37 -14.47
N SER A 168 20.96 17.49 -13.47
CA SER A 168 19.67 17.08 -12.92
C SER A 168 19.01 18.27 -12.22
N SER A 169 17.71 18.46 -12.46
CA SER A 169 16.93 19.51 -11.78
C SER A 169 16.76 19.25 -10.27
N GLY A 170 17.30 18.13 -9.76
CA GLY A 170 17.07 17.65 -8.41
C GLY A 170 15.59 17.36 -8.13
N TYR A 171 15.33 16.96 -6.90
CA TYR A 171 13.99 16.86 -6.33
C TYR A 171 13.89 17.83 -5.16
N THR A 172 12.75 18.50 -5.01
CA THR A 172 12.48 19.37 -3.86
C THR A 172 11.25 18.87 -3.13
N PHE A 173 11.47 18.21 -2.00
CA PHE A 173 10.40 17.71 -1.14
C PHE A 173 10.05 18.73 -0.07
N ILE A 174 8.77 18.82 0.28
CA ILE A 174 8.25 19.67 1.35
C ILE A 174 7.86 18.81 2.54
N LYS A 175 8.30 19.20 3.74
CA LYS A 175 8.04 18.47 4.98
C LYS A 175 6.54 18.40 5.27
N GLN A 176 6.06 17.19 5.56
CA GLN A 176 4.67 16.93 5.95
C GLN A 176 4.56 16.60 7.44
N SER A 177 5.54 15.89 8.00
CA SER A 177 5.54 15.44 9.38
C SER A 177 6.97 15.26 9.89
N ASP A 178 7.23 15.60 11.16
CA ASP A 178 8.47 15.24 11.88
C ASP A 178 8.42 13.81 12.45
N GLN A 179 7.25 13.17 12.39
CA GLN A 179 7.02 11.81 12.89
C GLN A 179 6.86 10.84 11.72
N VAL A 180 7.46 9.67 11.87
CA VAL A 180 7.27 8.53 10.98
C VAL A 180 6.49 7.44 11.73
N ILE A 181 5.52 6.82 11.06
CA ILE A 181 4.77 5.70 11.63
C ILE A 181 5.73 4.52 11.77
N GLY A 182 5.74 3.89 12.96
CA GLY A 182 6.63 2.76 13.22
C GLY A 182 6.28 1.53 12.36
N LYS A 183 7.32 0.84 11.89
CA LYS A 183 7.20 -0.43 11.14
C LYS A 183 6.46 -1.49 11.96
N ASP A 184 5.41 -2.09 11.39
CA ASP A 184 4.78 -3.31 11.89
C ASP A 184 5.30 -4.52 11.10
N ASP A 185 6.35 -5.13 11.64
CA ASP A 185 7.04 -6.25 10.99
C ASP A 185 6.16 -7.51 10.86
N SER A 186 5.00 -7.56 11.56
CA SER A 186 4.10 -8.72 11.52
C SER A 186 3.26 -8.81 10.23
N LEU A 187 3.22 -7.73 9.45
CA LEU A 187 2.45 -7.62 8.21
C LEU A 187 3.31 -7.83 6.95
N ILE A 188 4.62 -8.00 7.12
CA ILE A 188 5.56 -8.19 6.01
C ILE A 188 5.36 -9.59 5.44
N LYS A 189 4.93 -9.65 4.17
CA LYS A 189 4.89 -10.90 3.41
C LYS A 189 6.32 -11.35 3.12
N THR A 190 6.59 -12.64 3.26
CA THR A 190 7.92 -13.23 3.06
C THR A 190 8.21 -13.60 1.62
N GLU A 191 7.18 -13.70 0.79
CA GLU A 191 7.30 -14.10 -0.62
C GLU A 191 6.49 -13.15 -1.50
N SER A 192 7.10 -12.77 -2.61
CA SER A 192 6.49 -12.05 -3.70
C SER A 192 5.71 -12.98 -4.63
N LYS A 193 4.60 -12.48 -5.17
CA LYS A 193 3.84 -13.17 -6.23
C LYS A 193 3.68 -12.23 -7.42
N TYR A 194 4.12 -12.71 -8.57
CA TYR A 194 4.08 -12.00 -9.83
C TYR A 194 3.48 -12.84 -10.94
N GLU A 195 3.06 -12.19 -12.02
CA GLU A 195 2.39 -12.82 -13.15
C GLU A 195 3.08 -12.53 -14.48
N LEU A 196 3.11 -13.54 -15.34
CA LEU A 196 3.56 -13.44 -16.72
C LEU A 196 2.67 -14.27 -17.64
N ALA A 197 2.60 -13.87 -18.91
CA ALA A 197 1.97 -14.62 -19.97
C ALA A 197 3.04 -15.26 -20.85
N ALA A 198 2.94 -16.57 -21.09
CA ALA A 198 3.79 -17.33 -22.01
C ALA A 198 2.97 -17.73 -23.24
N TYR A 199 3.19 -17.04 -24.36
CA TYR A 199 2.40 -17.18 -25.57
C TYR A 199 2.84 -18.39 -26.38
N ILE A 200 1.86 -19.15 -26.88
CA ILE A 200 2.08 -20.40 -27.58
C ILE A 200 2.47 -20.13 -29.03
N ASP A 201 3.42 -20.92 -29.53
CA ASP A 201 3.81 -20.92 -30.93
C ASP A 201 2.81 -21.72 -31.78
N ASN A 202 1.81 -21.01 -32.32
CA ASN A 202 0.79 -21.59 -33.18
C ASN A 202 1.26 -21.81 -34.64
N GLU A 203 2.50 -21.45 -35.00
CA GLU A 203 3.00 -21.56 -36.38
C GLU A 203 3.73 -22.89 -36.65
N ASN A 204 4.27 -23.54 -35.62
CA ASN A 204 5.22 -24.66 -35.77
C ASN A 204 4.68 -26.08 -35.50
N GLY A 205 3.35 -26.26 -35.38
CA GLY A 205 2.71 -27.58 -35.31
C GLY A 205 1.70 -27.71 -34.16
N ASP A 206 1.16 -28.92 -33.96
CA ASP A 206 0.28 -29.24 -32.83
C ASP A 206 1.10 -29.28 -31.53
N VAL A 207 1.03 -28.20 -30.75
CA VAL A 207 1.59 -28.14 -29.40
C VAL A 207 0.69 -28.90 -28.45
N ASP A 208 1.23 -29.87 -27.71
CA ASP A 208 0.50 -30.55 -26.64
C ASP A 208 0.43 -29.62 -25.42
N ILE A 209 -0.69 -28.88 -25.32
CA ILE A 209 -0.93 -27.89 -24.26
C ILE A 209 -0.84 -28.52 -22.87
N SER A 210 -1.30 -29.76 -22.68
CA SER A 210 -1.28 -30.41 -21.36
C SER A 210 0.16 -30.72 -20.94
N VAL A 211 0.97 -31.26 -21.85
CA VAL A 211 2.39 -31.53 -21.58
C VAL A 211 3.15 -30.24 -21.30
N LEU A 212 2.96 -29.21 -22.14
CA LEU A 212 3.67 -27.93 -21.98
C LEU A 212 3.27 -27.22 -20.68
N GLN A 213 2.00 -27.33 -20.27
CA GLN A 213 1.55 -26.82 -18.97
C GLN A 213 2.25 -27.53 -17.80
N GLU A 214 2.37 -28.86 -17.85
CA GLU A 214 3.08 -29.65 -16.84
C GLU A 214 4.57 -29.28 -16.77
N GLU A 215 5.21 -29.06 -17.92
CA GLU A 215 6.62 -28.62 -17.99
C GLU A 215 6.84 -27.26 -17.32
N ILE A 216 5.96 -26.28 -17.53
CA ILE A 216 6.05 -24.97 -16.88
C ILE A 216 5.73 -25.08 -15.38
N GLN A 217 4.74 -25.90 -15.01
CA GLN A 217 4.24 -26.00 -13.63
C GLN A 217 5.28 -26.55 -12.64
N VAL A 218 6.28 -27.30 -13.13
CA VAL A 218 7.34 -27.88 -12.30
C VAL A 218 8.61 -27.03 -12.22
N LEU A 219 8.67 -25.89 -12.92
CA LEU A 219 9.82 -25.00 -12.86
C LEU A 219 9.95 -24.33 -11.48
N ASP A 220 11.18 -24.02 -11.08
CA ASP A 220 11.44 -23.42 -9.77
C ASP A 220 10.80 -22.04 -9.63
N GLY A 221 10.17 -21.80 -8.49
CA GLY A 221 9.45 -20.56 -8.21
C GLY A 221 8.08 -20.42 -8.87
N VAL A 222 7.57 -21.43 -9.60
CA VAL A 222 6.20 -21.40 -10.15
C VAL A 222 5.16 -21.81 -9.10
N TYR A 223 4.15 -20.98 -8.91
CA TYR A 223 3.02 -21.25 -8.02
C TYR A 223 1.85 -21.89 -8.77
N SER A 224 1.52 -21.39 -9.96
CA SER A 224 0.41 -21.90 -10.77
C SER A 224 0.56 -21.57 -12.24
N VAL A 225 0.03 -22.45 -13.09
CA VAL A 225 -0.05 -22.28 -14.54
C VAL A 225 -1.48 -22.55 -14.99
N THR A 226 -2.08 -21.57 -15.68
CA THR A 226 -3.43 -21.67 -16.26
C THR A 226 -3.37 -21.43 -17.75
N PHE A 227 -3.84 -22.39 -18.55
CA PHE A 227 -4.00 -22.17 -19.98
C PHE A 227 -5.18 -21.23 -20.26
N VAL A 228 -4.98 -20.26 -21.14
CA VAL A 228 -6.01 -19.36 -21.65
C VAL A 228 -6.04 -19.48 -23.17
N SER A 229 -7.15 -19.97 -23.70
CA SER A 229 -7.33 -20.13 -25.14
C SER A 229 -7.64 -18.81 -25.84
N ALA A 230 -7.35 -18.75 -27.14
CA ALA A 230 -7.71 -17.61 -27.98
C ALA A 230 -9.22 -17.31 -27.98
N ASP A 231 -10.06 -18.33 -27.87
CA ASP A 231 -11.52 -18.18 -27.83
C ASP A 231 -11.99 -17.56 -26.51
N GLU A 232 -11.40 -17.97 -25.38
CA GLU A 232 -11.69 -17.36 -24.07
C GLU A 232 -11.31 -15.88 -24.03
N ILE A 233 -10.15 -15.51 -24.61
CA ILE A 233 -9.71 -14.11 -24.72
C ILE A 233 -10.71 -13.29 -25.54
N TRP A 234 -11.13 -13.83 -26.68
CA TRP A 234 -12.09 -13.16 -27.54
C TRP A 234 -13.47 -13.02 -26.88
N ASP A 235 -13.95 -14.05 -26.21
CA ASP A 235 -15.20 -14.03 -25.44
C ASP A 235 -15.19 -12.96 -24.36
N ALA A 236 -14.09 -12.86 -23.61
CA ALA A 236 -13.95 -11.84 -22.59
C ALA A 236 -13.84 -10.43 -23.18
N TYR A 237 -13.13 -10.24 -24.30
CA TYR A 237 -13.06 -8.95 -24.99
C TYR A 237 -14.45 -8.49 -25.47
N LYS A 238 -15.23 -9.40 -26.07
CA LYS A 238 -16.62 -9.12 -26.50
C LYS A 238 -17.47 -8.62 -25.33
N LYS A 239 -17.36 -9.29 -24.18
CA LYS A 239 -18.08 -8.94 -22.95
C LYS A 239 -17.63 -7.60 -22.38
N ALA A 240 -16.32 -7.38 -22.24
CA ALA A 240 -15.77 -6.15 -21.68
C ALA A 240 -16.15 -4.90 -22.50
N ASN A 241 -16.25 -5.04 -23.83
CA ASN A 241 -16.56 -3.94 -24.73
C ASN A 241 -18.03 -3.85 -25.13
N ASN A 242 -18.90 -4.73 -24.60
CA ASN A 242 -20.33 -4.81 -24.94
C ASN A 242 -20.57 -4.81 -26.47
N LEU A 243 -19.79 -5.61 -27.22
CA LEU A 243 -19.87 -5.61 -28.69
C LEU A 243 -21.23 -6.13 -29.19
N THR A 244 -21.75 -5.50 -30.24
CA THR A 244 -22.96 -5.97 -30.93
C THR A 244 -22.66 -7.13 -31.89
N GLU A 245 -23.67 -7.90 -32.28
CA GLU A 245 -23.52 -8.99 -33.24
C GLU A 245 -22.90 -8.54 -34.57
N ASP A 246 -23.26 -7.35 -35.06
CA ASP A 246 -22.71 -6.82 -36.31
C ASP A 246 -21.23 -6.45 -36.18
N GLN A 247 -20.82 -5.91 -35.03
CA GLN A 247 -19.41 -5.65 -34.73
C GLN A 247 -18.62 -6.96 -34.63
N ILE A 248 -19.16 -7.96 -33.94
CA ILE A 248 -18.55 -9.29 -33.80
C ILE A 248 -18.33 -9.92 -35.18
N LYS A 249 -19.38 -9.96 -36.02
CA LYS A 249 -19.28 -10.47 -37.41
C LYS A 249 -18.22 -9.73 -38.23
N ASN A 250 -18.08 -8.42 -38.03
CA ASN A 250 -17.07 -7.63 -38.71
C ASN A 250 -15.64 -7.98 -38.26
N PHE A 251 -15.43 -8.19 -36.96
CA PHE A 251 -14.15 -8.64 -36.42
C PHE A 251 -13.78 -10.07 -36.85
N GLU A 252 -14.77 -10.96 -36.92
CA GLU A 252 -14.59 -12.39 -37.24
C GLU A 252 -14.55 -12.71 -38.74
N GLN A 253 -14.52 -11.71 -39.63
CA GLN A 253 -14.51 -11.93 -41.09
C GLN A 253 -13.40 -12.88 -41.54
N ASN A 254 -12.26 -12.89 -40.83
CA ASN A 254 -11.11 -13.75 -41.11
C ASN A 254 -10.83 -14.74 -39.96
N GLY A 255 -11.88 -15.13 -39.21
CA GLY A 255 -11.77 -15.96 -38.01
C GLY A 255 -11.48 -15.14 -36.74
N ASN A 256 -11.20 -15.83 -35.64
CA ASN A 256 -10.92 -15.19 -34.36
C ASN A 256 -9.72 -14.21 -34.49
N PRO A 257 -9.91 -12.91 -34.20
CA PRO A 257 -8.83 -11.92 -34.26
C PRO A 257 -7.70 -12.18 -33.26
N TRP A 258 -7.98 -12.88 -32.16
CA TRP A 258 -7.03 -13.29 -31.13
C TRP A 258 -6.49 -14.72 -31.31
N ARG A 259 -6.67 -15.34 -32.49
CA ARG A 259 -6.22 -16.73 -32.76
C ARG A 259 -4.74 -17.02 -32.44
N ASN A 260 -3.89 -16.01 -32.33
CA ASN A 260 -2.46 -16.14 -32.01
C ASN A 260 -2.12 -15.71 -30.57
N ASP A 261 -3.12 -15.42 -29.75
CA ASP A 261 -2.95 -14.88 -28.40
C ASP A 261 -3.16 -15.93 -27.32
N ALA A 262 -3.37 -17.21 -27.67
CA ALA A 262 -3.40 -18.30 -26.71
C ALA A 262 -2.09 -18.36 -25.92
N HIS A 263 -2.19 -18.50 -24.60
CA HIS A 263 -1.02 -18.44 -23.72
C HIS A 263 -1.26 -19.18 -22.41
N PHE A 264 -0.18 -19.43 -21.69
CA PHE A 264 -0.23 -19.78 -20.27
C PHE A 264 -0.10 -18.53 -19.42
N TYR A 265 -1.01 -18.38 -18.47
CA TYR A 265 -0.89 -17.46 -17.38
C TYR A 265 -0.11 -18.12 -16.24
N VAL A 266 1.02 -17.55 -15.87
CA VAL A 266 1.95 -18.14 -14.90
C VAL A 266 2.08 -17.19 -13.72
N THR A 267 1.73 -17.68 -12.53
CA THR A 267 2.01 -17.00 -11.26
C THR A 267 3.27 -17.58 -10.65
N TYR A 268 4.22 -16.73 -10.26
CA TYR A 268 5.55 -17.14 -9.85
C TYR A 268 6.14 -16.20 -8.78
N ASN A 269 7.26 -16.61 -8.18
CA ASN A 269 8.04 -15.81 -7.24
C ASN A 269 9.01 -14.86 -7.97
N LYS A 270 8.99 -13.56 -7.65
CA LYS A 270 9.80 -12.54 -8.34
C LYS A 270 11.29 -12.83 -8.32
N LYS A 271 11.80 -13.44 -7.24
CA LYS A 271 13.22 -13.82 -7.11
C LYS A 271 13.70 -14.68 -8.28
N ASN A 272 12.82 -15.51 -8.83
CA ASN A 272 13.12 -16.45 -9.90
C ASN A 272 12.85 -15.88 -11.30
N GLU A 273 12.38 -14.64 -11.43
CA GLU A 273 11.86 -14.08 -12.70
C GLU A 273 12.83 -14.24 -13.87
N SER A 274 14.10 -13.88 -13.69
CA SER A 274 15.07 -13.87 -14.78
C SER A 274 15.34 -15.27 -15.31
N ASP A 275 15.57 -16.23 -14.42
CA ASP A 275 15.85 -17.62 -14.79
C ASP A 275 14.59 -18.29 -15.33
N LEU A 276 13.44 -18.09 -14.69
CA LEU A 276 12.15 -18.63 -15.12
C LEU A 276 11.77 -18.17 -16.54
N ILE A 277 11.93 -16.87 -16.85
CA ILE A 277 11.65 -16.34 -18.19
C ILE A 277 12.55 -16.99 -19.25
N LEU A 278 13.83 -17.25 -18.92
CA LEU A 278 14.76 -17.91 -19.83
C LEU A 278 14.37 -19.38 -20.04
N GLU A 279 14.03 -20.10 -18.97
CA GLU A 279 13.59 -21.49 -19.01
C GLU A 279 12.33 -21.65 -19.85
N ILE A 280 11.28 -20.85 -19.58
CA ILE A 280 10.02 -20.89 -20.33
C ILE A 280 10.26 -20.58 -21.82
N LYS A 281 11.07 -19.58 -22.16
CA LYS A 281 11.40 -19.23 -23.55
C LYS A 281 12.18 -20.32 -24.28
N SER A 282 12.83 -21.23 -23.55
CA SER A 282 13.58 -22.34 -24.14
C SER A 282 12.70 -23.55 -24.48
N LEU A 283 11.47 -23.60 -23.97
CA LEU A 283 10.54 -24.70 -24.22
C LEU A 283 10.04 -24.68 -25.67
N SER A 284 10.02 -25.86 -26.29
CA SER A 284 9.43 -26.03 -27.62
C SER A 284 7.92 -25.79 -27.53
N GLY A 285 7.39 -24.89 -28.37
CA GLY A 285 5.98 -24.52 -28.35
C GLY A 285 5.68 -23.19 -27.64
N ILE A 286 6.70 -22.50 -27.11
CA ILE A 286 6.58 -21.12 -26.63
C ILE A 286 7.17 -20.14 -27.65
N ALA A 287 6.38 -19.14 -28.06
CA ALA A 287 6.81 -18.09 -28.97
C ALA A 287 7.54 -16.95 -28.24
N TYR A 288 6.95 -16.45 -27.15
CA TYR A 288 7.51 -15.37 -26.34
C TYR A 288 6.80 -15.26 -24.98
N THR A 289 7.36 -14.44 -24.07
CA THR A 289 6.73 -14.12 -22.78
C THR A 289 6.53 -12.61 -22.59
N LYS A 290 5.56 -12.22 -21.76
CA LYS A 290 5.30 -10.83 -21.33
C LYS A 290 4.97 -10.77 -19.84
N THR A 291 5.49 -9.76 -19.14
CA THR A 291 5.26 -9.52 -17.70
C THR A 291 4.32 -8.34 -17.42
N ASP A 292 4.13 -7.44 -18.38
CA ASP A 292 3.13 -6.37 -18.35
C ASP A 292 1.92 -6.86 -19.17
N ILE A 293 1.15 -7.78 -18.58
CA ILE A 293 0.00 -8.40 -19.25
C ILE A 293 -1.14 -7.38 -19.19
N PRO A 294 -1.55 -6.81 -20.33
CA PRO A 294 -2.67 -5.90 -20.31
C PRO A 294 -3.95 -6.67 -19.96
N ASN A 295 -4.60 -6.25 -18.88
CA ASN A 295 -5.90 -6.77 -18.47
C ASN A 295 -7.01 -6.25 -19.42
N TYR A 296 -6.92 -6.60 -20.70
CA TYR A 296 -7.87 -6.16 -21.73
C TYR A 296 -9.25 -6.81 -21.59
N THR A 297 -9.40 -7.77 -20.68
CA THR A 297 -10.47 -8.76 -20.71
C THR A 297 -11.15 -8.99 -19.35
N GLY A 298 -10.58 -8.53 -18.22
CA GLY A 298 -11.09 -8.86 -16.88
C GLY A 298 -11.06 -10.37 -16.60
N ILE A 299 -10.20 -11.12 -17.29
CA ILE A 299 -10.00 -12.56 -17.06
C ILE A 299 -9.14 -12.80 -15.81
N TYR A 300 -8.34 -11.80 -15.42
CA TYR A 300 -7.31 -11.92 -14.38
C TYR A 300 -7.67 -11.20 -13.07
N ASP A 301 -8.96 -10.89 -12.86
CA ASP A 301 -9.49 -10.33 -11.60
C ASP A 301 -10.18 -11.41 -10.74
#